data_AF-A0A257LBV7-F1
#
_entry.id   AF-A0A257LBV7-F1
#
_cell.length_a   1.000
_cell.length_b   1.000
_cell.length_c   1.000
_cell.angle_alpha   90.00
_cell.angle_beta   90.00
_cell.angle_gamma   90.00
#
_symmetry.space_group_name_H-M   'P 1'
#
loop_
_entity.id
_entity.type
_entity.pdbx_description
1 polymer ?
#
loop_
_entity_poly.entity_id
_entity_poly.type
_entity_poly.pdbx_seq_one_letter_code
_entity_poly.pdbx_strand_id
1 'polypeptide(L)'
;MENQETSRKNFIKLLTKSLGGAIADNPILNTLIGNEDVLRLNEVQQEFMVKYGIWMDENIHVIKQIKAEPNNMEWRKKMMALSEEAADMQETLTDFMKDRTFGLIYHASIQKMRAEIGD
;
A
#
# COMPACT_ATOMS: atom_id res chain seq x y z
N MET A 1 16.43 3.02 -19.43
CA MET A 1 15.82 1.83 -18.80
C MET A 1 16.78 1.37 -17.71
N GLU A 2 16.60 1.81 -16.46
CA GLU A 2 17.48 1.41 -15.34
C GLU A 2 16.87 1.60 -13.93
N ASN A 3 15.55 1.87 -13.82
CA ASN A 3 14.93 2.26 -12.55
C ASN A 3 14.04 1.17 -11.89
N GLN A 4 13.88 -0.01 -12.50
CA GLN A 4 13.03 -1.06 -11.93
C GLN A 4 13.80 -2.12 -11.11
N GLU A 5 15.11 -2.32 -11.38
CA GLU A 5 15.92 -3.30 -10.63
C GLU A 5 16.29 -2.81 -9.21
N THR A 6 16.46 -1.50 -9.04
CA THR A 6 16.82 -0.86 -7.76
C THR A 6 15.68 -0.90 -6.76
N SER A 7 14.44 -0.61 -7.18
CA SER A 7 13.27 -0.69 -6.31
C SER A 7 13.01 -2.11 -5.82
N ARG A 8 13.11 -3.14 -6.69
CA ARG A 8 12.92 -4.54 -6.27
C ARG A 8 13.99 -5.04 -5.29
N LYS A 9 15.26 -4.70 -5.52
CA LYS A 9 16.37 -5.09 -4.61
C LYS A 9 16.30 -4.36 -3.27
N ASN A 10 15.86 -3.10 -3.26
CA ASN A 10 15.60 -2.35 -2.03
C ASN A 10 14.37 -2.88 -1.28
N PHE A 11 13.34 -3.30 -2.01
CA PHE A 11 12.12 -3.91 -1.49
C PHE A 11 12.39 -5.27 -0.82
N ILE A 12 13.17 -6.15 -1.44
CA ILE A 12 13.59 -7.42 -0.83
C ILE A 12 14.49 -7.17 0.41
N LYS A 13 15.38 -6.18 0.35
CA LYS A 13 16.16 -5.74 1.53
C LYS A 13 15.27 -5.24 2.67
N LEU A 14 14.14 -4.60 2.34
CA LEU A 14 13.15 -4.12 3.30
C LEU A 14 12.40 -5.29 3.96
N LEU A 15 11.93 -6.25 3.16
CA LEU A 15 11.22 -7.45 3.63
C LEU A 15 12.11 -8.40 4.44
N THR A 16 13.41 -8.44 4.16
CA THR A 16 14.35 -9.29 4.92
C THR A 16 14.77 -8.61 6.24
N LYS A 17 14.64 -7.28 6.34
CA LYS A 17 14.88 -6.51 7.57
C LYS A 17 13.67 -6.48 8.52
N SER A 18 12.46 -6.77 8.04
CA SER A 18 11.25 -6.73 8.88
C SER A 18 11.08 -7.92 9.82
N LEU A 19 11.89 -8.98 9.70
CA LEU A 19 11.92 -10.08 10.68
C LEU A 19 12.70 -9.73 11.97
N GLY A 20 13.19 -8.50 12.11
CA GLY A 20 13.88 -8.04 13.32
C GLY A 20 14.04 -6.52 13.39
N GLY A 21 12.99 -5.82 13.84
CA GLY A 21 13.17 -4.70 14.76
C GLY A 21 13.08 -3.24 14.29
N ALA A 22 12.63 -2.89 13.08
CA ALA A 22 12.43 -1.47 12.75
C ALA A 22 11.31 -1.20 11.73
N ILE A 23 10.07 -1.20 12.19
CA ILE A 23 8.91 -0.71 11.41
C ILE A 23 8.87 0.84 11.42
N ALA A 24 9.49 1.48 12.43
CA ALA A 24 9.45 2.93 12.68
C ALA A 24 10.21 3.81 11.66
N ASP A 25 11.03 3.24 10.78
CA ASP A 25 11.84 3.99 9.80
C ASP A 25 11.41 3.73 8.35
N ASN A 26 10.17 3.26 8.13
CA ASN A 26 9.68 3.02 6.79
C ASN A 26 9.13 4.33 6.17
N PRO A 27 9.80 4.93 5.18
CA PRO A 27 9.39 6.22 4.59
C PRO A 27 7.98 6.18 3.97
N ILE A 28 7.50 4.99 3.58
CA ILE A 28 6.16 4.76 3.02
C ILE A 28 5.07 4.95 4.09
N LEU A 29 5.27 4.38 5.30
CA LEU A 29 4.36 4.56 6.43
C LEU A 29 4.35 6.02 6.92
N ASN A 30 5.52 6.65 6.92
CA ASN A 30 5.67 8.07 7.26
C ASN A 30 4.92 8.99 6.29
N THR A 31 4.94 8.66 5.01
CA THR A 31 4.24 9.45 4.00
C THR A 31 2.73 9.24 4.11
N LEU A 32 2.25 8.00 4.30
CA LEU A 32 0.82 7.70 4.21
C LEU A 32 0.02 7.99 5.49
N ILE A 33 0.60 7.75 6.68
CA ILE A 33 -0.18 7.68 7.94
C ILE A 33 0.43 8.54 9.06
N GLY A 34 1.69 8.95 8.94
CA GLY A 34 2.43 9.56 10.05
C GLY A 34 2.87 8.49 11.05
N ASN A 35 4.17 8.47 11.35
CA ASN A 35 4.80 7.40 12.15
C ASN A 35 4.09 7.11 13.48
N GLU A 36 3.53 8.11 14.15
CA GLU A 36 2.92 7.94 15.48
C GLU A 36 1.65 7.11 15.50
N ASP A 37 0.84 7.17 14.44
CA ASP A 37 -0.45 6.46 14.41
C ASP A 37 -0.26 4.99 14.02
N VAL A 38 0.69 4.68 13.12
CA VAL A 38 1.01 3.29 12.77
C VAL A 38 1.62 2.52 13.95
N LEU A 39 2.42 3.19 14.78
CA LEU A 39 3.02 2.58 15.98
C LEU A 39 1.98 2.17 17.04
N ARG A 40 0.73 2.64 16.93
CA ARG A 40 -0.37 2.24 17.83
C ARG A 40 -1.04 0.93 17.40
N LEU A 41 -0.76 0.44 16.19
CA LEU A 41 -1.27 -0.84 15.69
C LEU A 41 -0.45 -2.01 16.25
N ASN A 42 -1.04 -3.20 16.29
CA ASN A 42 -0.27 -4.40 16.59
C ASN A 42 0.65 -4.77 15.40
N GLU A 43 1.67 -5.61 15.64
CA GLU A 43 2.68 -5.95 14.62
C GLU A 43 2.06 -6.50 13.32
N VAL A 44 1.03 -7.35 13.43
CA VAL A 44 0.37 -7.96 12.26
C VAL A 44 -0.39 -6.90 11.45
N GLN A 45 -1.07 -5.97 12.12
CA GLN A 45 -1.75 -4.84 11.49
C GLN A 45 -0.75 -3.87 10.85
N GLN A 46 0.41 -3.63 11.47
CA GLN A 46 1.46 -2.81 10.90
C GLN A 46 2.02 -3.43 9.61
N GLU A 47 2.32 -4.73 9.62
CA GLU A 47 2.76 -5.45 8.43
C GLU A 47 1.73 -5.39 7.31
N PHE A 48 0.45 -5.52 7.65
CA PHE A 48 -0.63 -5.36 6.68
C PHE A 48 -0.66 -3.94 6.12
N MET A 49 -0.56 -2.90 6.94
CA MET A 49 -0.55 -1.52 6.45
C MET A 49 0.66 -1.22 5.55
N VAL A 50 1.81 -1.86 5.78
CA VAL A 50 2.96 -1.78 4.86
C VAL A 50 2.59 -2.39 3.51
N LYS A 51 2.09 -3.63 3.50
CA LYS A 51 1.68 -4.33 2.25
C LYS A 51 0.60 -3.54 1.52
N TYR A 52 -0.38 -3.04 2.25
CA TYR A 52 -1.49 -2.25 1.73
C TYR A 52 -1.00 -0.92 1.14
N GLY A 53 -0.07 -0.23 1.81
CA GLY A 53 0.53 1.01 1.29
C GLY A 53 1.27 0.81 -0.03
N ILE A 54 1.99 -0.29 -0.18
CA ILE A 54 2.67 -0.65 -1.45
C ILE A 54 1.64 -0.87 -2.56
N TRP A 55 0.60 -1.64 -2.26
CA TRP A 55 -0.50 -1.87 -3.19
C TRP A 55 -1.20 -0.54 -3.59
N MET A 56 -1.40 0.37 -2.63
CA MET A 56 -1.99 1.69 -2.90
C MET A 56 -1.15 2.51 -3.88
N ASP A 57 0.18 2.58 -3.69
CA ASP A 57 1.07 3.33 -4.59
C ASP A 57 1.02 2.78 -6.02
N GLU A 58 1.05 1.44 -6.16
CA GLU A 58 0.95 0.80 -7.46
C GLU A 58 -0.42 1.03 -8.10
N ASN A 59 -1.49 0.98 -7.31
CA ASN A 59 -2.85 1.27 -7.77
C ASN A 59 -3.00 2.72 -8.26
N ILE A 60 -2.52 3.70 -7.47
CA ILE A 60 -2.49 5.11 -7.87
C ILE A 60 -1.74 5.28 -9.20
N HIS A 61 -0.58 4.64 -9.33
CA HIS A 61 0.21 4.71 -10.56
C HIS A 61 -0.57 4.14 -11.75
N VAL A 62 -1.14 2.94 -11.62
CA VAL A 62 -1.90 2.28 -12.69
C VAL A 62 -3.13 3.09 -13.07
N ILE A 63 -3.88 3.65 -12.11
CA ILE A 63 -5.03 4.51 -12.39
C ILE A 63 -4.59 5.75 -13.18
N LYS A 64 -3.49 6.41 -12.79
CA LYS A 64 -2.96 7.57 -13.53
C LYS A 64 -2.58 7.21 -14.97
N GLN A 65 -1.97 6.04 -15.17
CA GLN A 65 -1.62 5.56 -16.50
C GLN A 65 -2.86 5.20 -17.34
N ILE A 66 -3.89 4.59 -16.76
CA ILE A 66 -5.16 4.33 -17.46
C ILE A 66 -5.84 5.65 -17.84
N LYS A 67 -5.83 6.66 -16.96
CA LYS A 67 -6.36 8.00 -17.28
C LYS A 67 -5.61 8.63 -18.46
N ALA A 68 -4.28 8.47 -18.53
CA ALA A 68 -3.46 9.00 -19.63
C ALA A 68 -3.58 8.18 -20.93
N GLU A 69 -3.66 6.85 -20.83
CA GLU A 69 -3.65 5.89 -21.93
C GLU A 69 -4.78 4.86 -21.79
N PRO A 70 -6.05 5.24 -21.98
CA PRO A 70 -7.20 4.40 -21.65
C PRO A 70 -7.31 3.12 -22.50
N ASN A 71 -6.67 3.09 -23.67
CA ASN A 71 -6.70 1.93 -24.58
C ASN A 71 -5.49 1.00 -24.42
N ASN A 72 -4.58 1.30 -23.49
CA ASN A 72 -3.42 0.45 -23.24
C ASN A 72 -3.85 -0.79 -22.44
N MET A 73 -3.82 -1.94 -23.12
CA MET A 73 -4.23 -3.22 -22.56
C MET A 73 -3.32 -3.72 -21.44
N GLU A 74 -2.05 -3.29 -21.38
CA GLU A 74 -1.15 -3.66 -20.29
C GLU A 74 -1.56 -3.02 -18.97
N TRP A 75 -1.94 -1.74 -19.00
CA TRP A 75 -2.42 -1.05 -17.79
C TRP A 75 -3.75 -1.63 -17.30
N ARG A 76 -4.64 -2.02 -18.22
CA ARG A 76 -5.90 -2.71 -17.87
C ARG A 76 -5.65 -4.08 -17.23
N LYS A 77 -4.69 -4.85 -17.74
CA LYS A 77 -4.29 -6.13 -17.13
C LYS A 77 -3.71 -5.95 -15.73
N LYS A 78 -2.85 -4.94 -15.54
CA LYS A 78 -2.32 -4.61 -14.21
C LYS A 78 -3.41 -4.20 -13.22
N MET A 79 -4.39 -3.43 -13.67
CA MET A 79 -5.56 -3.07 -12.85
C MET A 79 -6.36 -4.30 -12.42
N MET A 80 -6.55 -5.28 -13.32
CA MET A 80 -7.19 -6.55 -12.97
C MET A 80 -6.39 -7.32 -11.91
N ALA A 81 -5.07 -7.45 -12.07
CA ALA A 81 -4.21 -8.13 -11.09
C ALA A 81 -4.26 -7.44 -9.71
N LEU A 82 -4.19 -6.11 -9.67
CA LEU A 82 -4.34 -5.36 -8.42
C LEU A 82 -5.73 -5.51 -7.79
N SER A 83 -6.77 -5.75 -8.60
CA SER A 83 -8.12 -5.99 -8.11
C SER A 83 -8.25 -7.39 -7.49
N GLU A 84 -7.56 -8.39 -8.03
CA GLU A 84 -7.45 -9.73 -7.44
C GLU A 84 -6.70 -9.67 -6.10
N GLU A 85 -5.56 -8.97 -6.04
CA GLU A 85 -4.82 -8.77 -4.78
C GLU A 85 -5.68 -8.06 -3.71
N ALA A 86 -6.53 -7.12 -4.11
CA ALA A 86 -7.45 -6.46 -3.20
C ALA A 86 -8.51 -7.41 -2.65
N ALA A 87 -9.02 -8.34 -3.48
CA ALA A 87 -9.97 -9.36 -3.06
C ALA A 87 -9.31 -10.33 -2.05
N ASP A 88 -8.06 -10.73 -2.28
CA ASP A 88 -7.32 -11.61 -1.37
C ASP A 88 -7.07 -10.95 0.00
N MET A 89 -6.88 -9.63 0.03
CA MET A 89 -6.73 -8.88 1.28
C MET A 89 -8.06 -8.62 2.01
N GLN A 90 -9.21 -8.86 1.37
CA GLN A 90 -10.52 -8.47 1.90
C GLN A 90 -10.87 -9.14 3.23
N GLU A 91 -10.57 -10.42 3.39
CA GLU A 91 -10.87 -11.15 4.63
C GLU A 91 -10.05 -10.62 5.81
N THR A 92 -8.75 -10.44 5.61
CA THR A 92 -7.84 -9.87 6.62
C THR A 92 -8.22 -8.43 6.96
N LEU A 93 -8.56 -7.63 5.96
CA LEU A 93 -9.04 -6.27 6.16
C LEU A 93 -10.32 -6.26 7.00
N THR A 94 -11.28 -7.12 6.69
CA THR A 94 -12.55 -7.20 7.43
C THR A 94 -12.33 -7.54 8.90
N ASP A 95 -11.37 -8.42 9.20
CA ASP A 95 -11.01 -8.75 10.57
C ASP A 95 -10.35 -7.58 11.28
N PHE A 96 -9.39 -6.91 10.65
CA PHE A 96 -8.69 -5.77 11.24
C PHE A 96 -9.56 -4.53 11.41
N MET A 97 -10.59 -4.35 10.57
CA MET A 97 -11.57 -3.28 10.71
C MET A 97 -12.43 -3.38 11.99
N LYS A 98 -12.40 -4.51 12.70
CA LYS A 98 -12.99 -4.62 14.05
C LYS A 98 -12.24 -3.78 15.07
N ASP A 99 -10.95 -3.51 14.84
CA ASP A 99 -10.17 -2.58 15.64
C ASP A 99 -10.45 -1.14 15.20
N ARG A 100 -10.90 -0.32 16.17
CA ARG A 100 -11.26 1.07 15.90
C ARG A 100 -10.07 1.92 15.46
N THR A 101 -8.89 1.71 16.04
CA THR A 101 -7.67 2.46 15.71
C THR A 101 -7.24 2.13 14.30
N PHE A 102 -7.24 0.85 13.95
CA PHE A 102 -6.99 0.39 12.59
C PHE A 102 -7.97 0.99 11.60
N GLY A 103 -9.27 0.96 11.90
CA GLY A 103 -10.30 1.53 11.02
C GLY A 103 -10.11 3.02 10.76
N LEU A 104 -9.69 3.81 11.76
CA LEU A 104 -9.39 5.23 11.59
C LEU A 104 -8.19 5.46 10.66
N ILE A 105 -7.11 4.70 10.88
CA ILE A 105 -5.88 4.77 10.08
C ILE A 105 -6.13 4.34 8.63
N TYR A 106 -6.87 3.25 8.44
CA TYR A 106 -7.26 2.76 7.13
C TYR A 106 -8.09 3.81 6.38
N HIS A 107 -9.10 4.40 7.04
CA HIS A 107 -9.90 5.46 6.42
C HIS A 107 -9.08 6.68 6.00
N ALA A 108 -8.16 7.14 6.85
CA ALA A 108 -7.26 8.24 6.52
C ALA A 108 -6.39 7.91 5.28
N SER A 109 -5.88 6.68 5.22
CA SER A 109 -5.08 6.18 4.09
C SER A 109 -5.88 6.22 2.77
N ILE A 110 -7.13 5.75 2.78
CA ILE A 110 -8.02 5.80 1.61
C ILE A 110 -8.32 7.22 1.16
N GLN A 111 -8.59 8.14 2.10
CA GLN A 111 -8.83 9.55 1.76
C GLN A 111 -7.62 10.18 1.07
N LYS A 112 -6.42 9.88 1.54
CA LYS A 112 -5.18 10.36 0.92
C LYS A 112 -4.99 9.82 -0.49
N MET A 113 -5.18 8.51 -0.69
CA MET A 113 -5.12 7.89 -2.02
C MET A 113 -6.08 8.55 -3.01
N ARG A 114 -7.33 8.80 -2.59
CA ARG A 114 -8.31 9.49 -3.43
C ARG A 114 -7.84 10.90 -3.82
N ALA A 115 -7.28 11.65 -2.87
CA ALA A 115 -6.72 12.97 -3.14
C ALA A 115 -5.55 12.91 -4.15
N GLU A 116 -4.73 11.87 -4.09
CA GLU A 116 -3.60 11.69 -5.02
C GLU A 116 -4.00 11.26 -6.44
N ILE A 117 -5.10 10.52 -6.58
CA ILE A 117 -5.67 10.12 -7.87
C ILE A 117 -6.31 11.32 -8.59
N GLY A 118 -6.80 12.29 -7.81
CA GLY A 118 -7.58 13.43 -8.29
C GLY A 118 -8.87 12.95 -8.95
N ASP A 119 -9.98 12.94 -8.21
CA ASP A 119 -11.31 12.71 -8.81
C ASP A 119 -11.55 13.70 -9.97
#